data_AF-A0A1E1WMA3-F1
#
_entry.id   AF-A0A1E1WMA3-F1
#
_cell.length_a   1.000
_cell.length_b   1.000
_cell.length_c   1.000
_cell.angle_alpha   90.00
_cell.angle_beta   90.00
_cell.angle_gamma   90.00
#
_symmetry.space_group_name_H-M   'P 1'
#
loop_
_entity.id
_entity.type
_entity.pdbx_description
1 polymer ?
#
loop_
_entity_poly.entity_id
_entity_poly.type
_entity_poly.pdbx_seq_one_letter_code
_entity_poly.pdbx_strand_id
1 'polypeptide(L)'
;PPAAEPDPDLDSMHMMLDPHLRPISPDLNNEESKRIFEEHKQLAQEYLKIQTELAYLSKHKSELEEQMDDEELRQKREIIQLENEKDSLIKLYCSLKKQLRTENDSWLLSEDMPHE
;
A
#
# COMPACT_ATOMS: atom_id res chain seq x y z
N PRO A 1 16.06 31.58 10.21
CA PRO A 1 15.57 31.43 8.82
C PRO A 1 14.05 31.63 8.76
N PRO A 2 13.53 32.58 7.98
CA PRO A 2 12.08 32.66 7.78
C PRO A 2 11.63 31.41 7.02
N ALA A 3 10.49 30.83 7.44
CA ALA A 3 9.87 29.71 6.75
C ALA A 3 9.57 30.14 5.30
N ALA A 4 10.06 29.38 4.32
CA ALA A 4 9.77 29.64 2.92
C ALA A 4 8.25 29.64 2.73
N GLU A 5 7.70 30.70 2.15
CA GLU A 5 6.28 30.74 1.78
C GLU A 5 6.01 29.60 0.78
N PRO A 6 4.90 28.86 0.93
CA PRO A 6 4.56 27.79 -0.01
C PRO A 6 4.38 28.41 -1.40
N ASP A 7 5.08 27.83 -2.37
CA ASP A 7 4.98 28.22 -3.77
C ASP A 7 3.50 28.16 -4.20
N PRO A 8 2.89 29.28 -4.67
CA PRO A 8 1.48 29.33 -5.03
C PRO A 8 1.09 28.32 -6.12
N ASP A 9 2.05 27.88 -6.94
CA ASP A 9 1.82 26.86 -7.96
C ASP A 9 1.64 25.46 -7.34
N LEU A 10 2.26 25.19 -6.18
CA LEU A 10 2.10 23.92 -5.44
C LEU A 10 0.74 23.84 -4.75
N ASP A 11 0.17 24.99 -4.39
CA ASP A 11 -1.10 25.10 -3.66
C ASP A 11 -2.26 24.49 -4.46
N SER A 12 -2.23 24.63 -5.78
CA SER A 12 -3.28 24.15 -6.69
C SER A 12 -3.01 22.76 -7.29
N MET A 13 -1.93 22.06 -6.93
CA MET A 13 -1.58 20.75 -7.51
C MET A 13 -2.67 19.68 -7.35
N HIS A 14 -3.44 19.75 -6.27
CA HIS A 14 -4.57 18.85 -6.03
C HIS A 14 -5.65 18.92 -7.13
N MET A 15 -5.70 19.99 -7.93
CA MET A 15 -6.58 20.11 -9.10
C MET A 15 -6.18 19.20 -10.27
N MET A 16 -4.94 18.71 -10.31
CA MET A 16 -4.48 17.75 -11.31
C MET A 16 -5.04 16.34 -11.09
N LEU A 17 -5.50 16.03 -9.87
CA LEU A 17 -6.10 14.74 -9.55
C LEU A 17 -7.48 14.59 -10.18
N ASP A 18 -7.95 13.34 -10.29
CA ASP A 18 -9.33 13.06 -10.66
C ASP A 18 -10.31 13.71 -9.66
N PRO A 19 -11.49 14.18 -10.11
CA PRO A 19 -12.42 14.92 -9.25
C PRO A 19 -12.78 14.23 -7.93
N HIS A 20 -12.83 12.90 -7.90
CA HIS A 20 -13.17 12.12 -6.71
C HIS A 20 -12.01 11.98 -5.70
N LEU A 21 -10.78 12.33 -6.08
CA LEU A 21 -9.59 12.30 -5.23
C LEU A 21 -9.20 13.70 -4.71
N ARG A 22 -9.94 14.74 -5.11
CA ARG A 22 -9.64 16.11 -4.69
C ARG A 22 -10.15 16.37 -3.28
N PRO A 23 -9.47 17.23 -2.50
CA PRO A 23 -10.01 17.79 -1.27
C PRO A 23 -11.40 18.41 -1.49
N ILE A 24 -12.36 18.01 -0.65
CA ILE A 24 -13.73 18.55 -0.66
C ILE A 24 -13.68 19.97 -0.10
N SER A 25 -14.32 20.93 -0.76
CA SER A 25 -14.34 22.32 -0.31
C SER A 25 -14.80 22.44 1.15
N PRO A 26 -14.09 23.20 2.01
CA PRO A 26 -14.41 23.27 3.42
C PRO A 26 -15.65 24.12 3.70
N ASP A 27 -16.34 23.82 4.79
CA ASP A 27 -17.30 24.75 5.39
C ASP A 27 -16.56 25.88 6.11
N LEU A 28 -16.78 27.11 5.66
CA LEU A 28 -16.10 28.30 6.18
C LEU A 28 -16.49 28.65 7.62
N ASN A 29 -17.59 28.12 8.13
CA ASN A 29 -18.04 28.33 9.51
C ASN A 29 -17.55 27.25 10.48
N ASN A 30 -16.88 26.21 9.98
CA ASN A 30 -16.42 25.09 10.78
C ASN A 30 -14.89 24.95 10.69
N GLU A 31 -14.22 25.19 11.81
CA GLU A 31 -12.75 25.10 11.91
C GLU A 31 -12.21 23.67 11.68
N GLU A 32 -12.97 22.65 12.08
CA GLU A 32 -12.57 21.27 11.82
C GLU A 32 -12.64 20.94 10.32
N SER A 33 -13.65 21.45 9.61
CA SER A 33 -13.77 21.27 8.16
C SER A 33 -12.61 21.91 7.40
N LYS A 34 -12.18 23.11 7.82
CA LYS A 34 -10.99 23.78 7.26
C LYS A 34 -9.72 22.98 7.51
N ARG A 35 -9.55 22.44 8.73
CA ARG A 35 -8.39 21.61 9.07
C ARG A 35 -8.33 20.35 8.21
N ILE A 36 -9.44 19.63 8.07
CA ILE A 36 -9.51 18.41 7.24
C ILE A 36 -9.19 18.72 5.77
N PHE A 37 -9.69 19.83 5.23
CA PHE A 37 -9.39 20.24 3.86
C PHE A 37 -7.88 20.45 3.64
N GLU A 38 -7.22 21.13 4.58
CA GLU A 38 -5.78 21.40 4.49
C GLU A 38 -4.94 20.12 4.63
N GLU A 39 -5.32 19.22 5.55
CA GLU A 39 -4.69 17.89 5.68
C GLU A 39 -4.83 17.08 4.37
N HIS A 40 -6.02 17.07 3.78
CA HIS A 40 -6.25 16.39 2.50
C HIS A 40 -5.48 17.01 1.34
N LYS A 41 -5.26 18.32 1.35
CA LYS A 41 -4.46 19.01 0.35
C LYS A 41 -3.01 18.55 0.38
N GLN A 42 -2.43 18.43 1.58
CA GLN A 42 -1.08 17.89 1.76
C GLN A 42 -1.00 16.44 1.28
N LEU A 43 -1.98 15.60 1.66
CA LEU A 43 -2.04 14.21 1.21
C LEU A 43 -2.16 14.08 -0.32
N ALA A 44 -2.94 14.95 -0.96
CA ALA A 44 -3.08 15.00 -2.41
C ALA A 44 -1.75 15.33 -3.11
N GLN A 45 -0.96 16.25 -2.54
CA GLN A 45 0.37 16.57 -3.05
C GLN A 45 1.33 15.38 -2.92
N GLU A 46 1.34 14.72 -1.76
CA GLU A 46 2.16 13.51 -1.54
C GLU A 46 1.77 12.38 -2.48
N TYR A 47 0.47 12.17 -2.67
CA TYR A 47 -0.05 11.17 -3.60
C TYR A 47 0.46 11.43 -5.02
N LEU A 48 0.36 12.67 -5.52
CA LEU A 48 0.83 13.03 -6.86
C LEU A 48 2.33 12.78 -7.03
N LYS A 49 3.12 13.13 -6.01
CA LYS A 49 4.56 12.85 -5.98
C LYS A 49 4.83 11.34 -6.10
N ILE A 50 4.18 10.53 -5.27
CA ILE A 50 4.33 9.07 -5.30
C ILE A 50 3.88 8.49 -6.64
N GLN A 51 2.76 8.96 -7.21
CA GLN A 51 2.31 8.52 -8.53
C GLN A 51 3.33 8.82 -9.62
N THR A 52 3.96 10.00 -9.57
CA THR A 52 5.01 10.39 -10.51
C THR A 52 6.25 9.50 -10.37
N GLU A 53 6.67 9.24 -9.13
CA GLU A 53 7.80 8.34 -8.84
C GLU A 53 7.51 6.91 -9.31
N LEU A 54 6.30 6.39 -9.06
CA LEU A 54 5.85 5.07 -9.52
C LEU A 54 5.87 4.97 -11.05
N ALA A 55 5.36 5.99 -11.74
CA ALA A 55 5.37 6.03 -13.20
C ALA A 55 6.81 6.04 -13.75
N TYR A 56 7.70 6.83 -13.15
CA TYR A 56 9.11 6.87 -13.54
C TYR A 56 9.81 5.53 -13.31
N LEU A 57 9.65 4.93 -12.14
CA LEU A 57 10.23 3.63 -11.81
C LEU A 57 9.68 2.51 -12.69
N SER A 58 8.36 2.53 -12.97
CA SER A 58 7.75 1.56 -13.88
C SER A 58 8.34 1.67 -15.28
N LYS A 59 8.49 2.89 -15.80
CA LYS A 59 9.10 3.13 -17.10
C LYS A 59 10.55 2.63 -17.13
N HIS A 60 11.37 3.04 -16.17
CA HIS A 60 12.77 2.65 -16.08
C HIS A 60 12.93 1.12 -15.95
N LYS A 61 12.06 0.47 -15.18
CA LYS A 61 12.01 -1.00 -15.10
C LYS A 61 11.74 -1.62 -16.47
N SER A 62 10.75 -1.11 -17.22
CA SER A 62 10.46 -1.62 -18.57
C SER A 62 11.62 -1.41 -19.54
N GLU A 63 12.31 -0.26 -19.48
CA GLU A 63 13.50 0.01 -20.31
C GLU A 63 14.65 -0.95 -20.00
N LEU A 64 14.87 -1.28 -18.72
CA LEU A 64 15.85 -2.29 -18.33
C LEU A 64 15.47 -3.68 -18.82
N GLU A 65 14.19 -4.04 -18.72
CA GLU A 65 13.68 -5.33 -19.19
C GLU A 65 13.82 -5.51 -20.70
N GLU A 66 13.69 -4.44 -21.48
CA GLU A 66 13.90 -4.44 -22.93
C GLU A 66 15.37 -4.69 -23.30
N GLN A 67 16.31 -4.36 -22.41
CA GLN A 67 17.74 -4.57 -22.59
C GLN A 67 18.23 -5.96 -22.17
N MET A 68 17.40 -6.74 -21.47
CA MET A 68 17.76 -8.08 -20.99
C MET A 68 17.79 -9.10 -22.12
N ASP A 69 18.67 -10.10 -22.01
CA ASP A 69 18.67 -11.23 -22.92
C ASP A 69 17.66 -12.33 -22.51
N ASP A 70 17.48 -13.33 -23.38
CA ASP A 70 16.53 -14.43 -23.15
C ASP A 70 16.85 -15.28 -21.90
N GLU A 71 18.13 -15.39 -21.53
CA GLU A 71 18.59 -16.11 -20.34
C GLU A 71 18.20 -15.35 -19.08
N GLU A 72 18.55 -14.07 -19.02
CA GLU A 72 18.22 -13.19 -17.91
C GLU A 72 16.70 -13.08 -17.71
N LEU A 73 15.94 -12.96 -18.80
CA LEU A 73 14.48 -12.95 -18.77
C LEU A 73 13.91 -14.27 -18.23
N ARG A 74 14.54 -15.41 -18.55
CA ARG A 74 14.11 -16.73 -18.04
C ARG A 74 14.40 -16.85 -16.55
N GLN A 75 15.60 -16.48 -16.10
CA GLN A 75 15.99 -16.50 -14.69
C GLN A 75 15.08 -15.60 -13.86
N LYS A 76 14.75 -14.40 -14.37
CA LYS A 76 13.81 -13.51 -13.71
C LYS A 76 12.41 -14.13 -13.55
N ARG A 77 11.88 -14.80 -14.58
CA ARG A 77 10.58 -15.50 -14.49
C ARG A 77 10.62 -16.62 -13.44
N GLU A 78 11.71 -17.36 -13.38
CA GLU A 78 11.92 -18.43 -12.40
C GLU A 78 11.96 -17.88 -10.97
N ILE A 79 12.68 -16.78 -10.74
CA ILE A 79 12.72 -16.11 -9.43
C ILE A 79 11.31 -15.67 -8.99
N ILE A 80 10.56 -15.01 -9.89
CA ILE A 80 9.17 -14.58 -9.59
C ILE A 80 8.30 -15.78 -9.22
N GLN A 81 8.44 -16.91 -9.93
CA GLN A 81 7.67 -18.12 -9.63
C GLN A 81 8.03 -18.66 -8.23
N LEU A 82 9.31 -18.79 -7.91
CA LEU A 82 9.79 -19.29 -6.63
C LEU A 82 9.36 -18.38 -5.46
N GLU A 83 9.36 -17.05 -5.65
CA GLU A 83 8.87 -16.11 -4.65
C GLU A 83 7.37 -16.30 -4.37
N ASN A 84 6.56 -16.50 -5.42
CA ASN A 84 5.12 -16.78 -5.28
C ASN A 84 4.86 -18.10 -4.57
N GLU A 85 5.62 -19.15 -4.89
CA GLU A 85 5.53 -20.45 -4.22
C GLU A 85 5.92 -20.34 -2.74
N LYS A 86 7.01 -19.62 -2.43
CA LYS A 86 7.44 -19.34 -1.06
C LYS A 86 6.36 -18.59 -0.28
N ASP A 87 5.76 -17.55 -0.85
CA ASP A 87 4.70 -16.78 -0.18
C ASP A 87 3.43 -17.62 0.04
N SER A 88 3.09 -18.49 -0.91
CA SER A 88 1.98 -19.44 -0.79
C SER A 88 2.23 -20.46 0.32
N LEU A 89 3.46 -20.97 0.40
CA LEU A 89 3.87 -21.90 1.44
C LEU A 89 3.86 -21.25 2.84
N ILE A 90 4.30 -19.98 2.94
CA ILE A 90 4.22 -19.21 4.18
C ILE A 90 2.75 -19.05 4.61
N LYS A 91 1.85 -18.69 3.70
CA LYS A 91 0.41 -18.58 3.99
C LYS A 91 -0.19 -19.91 4.46
N LEU A 92 0.18 -21.01 3.82
CA LEU A 92 -0.25 -22.35 4.21
C LEU A 92 0.26 -22.72 5.60
N TYR A 93 1.55 -22.52 5.85
CA TYR A 93 2.16 -22.76 7.16
C TYR A 93 1.48 -21.95 8.27
N CYS A 94 1.26 -20.64 8.05
CA CYS A 94 0.57 -19.79 9.01
C CYS A 94 -0.87 -20.28 9.29
N SER A 95 -1.57 -20.73 8.26
CA SER A 95 -2.93 -21.28 8.37
C SER A 95 -2.94 -22.58 9.19
N LEU A 96 -2.06 -23.53 8.85
CA LEU A 96 -1.94 -24.81 9.57
C LEU A 96 -1.53 -24.61 11.03
N LYS A 97 -0.57 -23.71 11.28
CA LYS A 97 -0.15 -23.36 12.64
C LYS A 97 -1.29 -22.76 13.47
N LYS A 98 -2.14 -21.95 12.85
CA LYS A 98 -3.33 -21.40 13.50
C LYS A 98 -4.34 -22.49 13.82
N GLN A 99 -4.61 -23.40 12.87
CA GLN A 99 -5.52 -24.53 13.07
C GLN A 99 -5.06 -25.44 14.21
N LEU A 100 -3.78 -25.81 14.26
CA LEU A 100 -3.23 -26.63 15.34
C LEU A 100 -3.38 -25.97 16.72
N ARG A 101 -3.21 -24.65 16.82
CA ARG A 101 -3.46 -23.94 18.08
C ARG A 101 -4.92 -24.00 18.48
N THR A 102 -5.82 -23.70 17.55
CA THR A 102 -7.26 -23.74 17.81
C THR A 102 -7.75 -25.15 18.17
N GLU A 103 -7.25 -26.18 17.49
CA GLU A 103 -7.57 -27.57 17.81
C GLU A 103 -7.03 -27.96 19.19
N ASN A 104 -5.77 -27.64 19.50
CA ASN A 104 -5.18 -27.89 20.81
C ASN A 104 -5.94 -27.17 21.94
N ASP A 105 -6.35 -25.92 21.73
CA ASP A 105 -7.15 -25.16 22.69
C ASP A 105 -8.58 -25.74 22.81
N SER A 106 -9.14 -26.28 21.72
CA SER A 106 -10.45 -26.95 21.71
C SER A 106 -10.43 -28.32 22.41
N TRP A 107 -9.34 -29.07 22.30
CA TRP A 107 -9.15 -30.33 23.04
C TRP A 107 -9.01 -30.08 24.54
N LEU A 108 -8.25 -29.06 24.94
CA LEU A 108 -8.12 -28.64 26.34
C LEU A 108 -9.46 -28.24 26.97
N LEU A 109 -10.36 -27.61 26.20
CA LEU A 109 -11.72 -27.28 26.65
C LEU A 109 -12.67 -28.48 26.69
N SER A 110 -12.39 -29.54 25.93
CA SER A 110 -13.26 -30.74 25.85
C SER A 110 -12.95 -31.77 26.94
N GLU A 111 -11.72 -31.81 27.46
CA GLU A 111 -11.33 -32.67 28.59
C GLU A 111 -11.87 -32.19 29.95
N ASP A 112 -12.32 -30.93 30.04
CA ASP A 112 -12.89 -30.31 31.26
C ASP A 112 -14.41 -30.48 31.40
N MET A 113 -15.08 -31.25 30.53
CA MET A 113 -16.52 -31.55 30.71
C MET A 113 -16.74 -32.78 31.61
N PRO A 114 -17.45 -32.65 32.74
CA PRO A 114 -17.78 -33.81 33.57
C PRO A 114 -18.74 -34.74 32.81
N HIS A 115 -18.35 -36.01 32.68
CA HIS A 115 -19.27 -37.06 32.27
C HIS A 115 -20.24 -37.35 33.44
N GLU A 116 -21.52 -37.00 33.28
CA GLU A 116 -22.61 -37.40 34.18
C GLU A 116 -22.93 -38.90 34.08
#